data_AF-A0AB33CIT7-F1
#
_entry.id   AF-A0AB33CIT7-F1
#
_cell.length_a   1.000
_cell.length_b   1.000
_cell.length_c   1.000
_cell.angle_alpha   90.00
_cell.angle_beta   90.00
_cell.angle_gamma   90.00
#
_symmetry.space_group_name_H-M   'P 1'
#
loop_
_entity.id
_entity.type
_entity.pdbx_description
1 polymer ?
#
loop_
_entity_poly.entity_id
_entity_poly.type
_entity_poly.pdbx_seq_one_letter_code
_entity_poly.pdbx_strand_id
1 'polypeptide(L)'
;MERDFLEKQGLNAEQVKAVMAQAGKETNALRDDYDRKLASLNDQVDGYKSQISDRDKQIKTLGSQAKDNEELKAKVAEFEKANKEKDKEWSSKLASQRKEFAISTALSKAGALENKAVLPFIDTDKVSLDEKGNLIGFQEQVDAAKQDYGFLFKQDKPKEEPKPATHVVVSGNGTSEVPKDPANMSLDQQTEMFKKDPQGWANLFRKK
;
A
#
# COMPACT_ATOMS: atom_id res chain seq x y z
N MET A 1 -2.01 -3.03 9.48
CA MET A 1 -2.81 -3.57 10.60
C MET A 1 -2.22 -4.93 10.92
N GLU A 2 -2.00 -5.27 12.18
CA GLU A 2 -1.25 -6.49 12.55
C GLU A 2 -2.19 -7.62 12.93
N ARG A 3 -1.94 -8.80 12.37
CA ARG A 3 -2.73 -10.02 12.64
C ARG A 3 -2.72 -10.35 14.13
N ASP A 4 -1.54 -10.35 14.72
CA ASP A 4 -1.30 -10.64 16.13
C ASP A 4 -2.01 -9.66 17.08
N PHE A 5 -2.14 -8.39 16.67
CA PHE A 5 -2.89 -7.41 17.45
C PHE A 5 -4.37 -7.79 17.53
N LEU A 6 -4.96 -8.18 16.39
CA LEU A 6 -6.37 -8.55 16.32
C LEU A 6 -6.65 -9.88 17.05
N GLU A 7 -5.76 -10.86 16.92
CA GLU A 7 -5.85 -12.13 17.68
C GLU A 7 -5.78 -11.87 19.19
N LYS A 8 -4.90 -10.96 19.65
CA LYS A 8 -4.81 -10.53 21.07
C LYS A 8 -6.05 -9.77 21.57
N GLN A 9 -6.85 -9.15 20.70
CA GLN A 9 -8.15 -8.57 21.06
C GLN A 9 -9.26 -9.63 21.16
N GLY A 10 -8.93 -10.92 21.04
CA GLY A 10 -9.87 -12.02 21.14
C GLY A 10 -10.61 -12.34 19.83
N LEU A 11 -10.20 -11.77 18.70
CA LEU A 11 -10.76 -12.13 17.41
C LEU A 11 -10.21 -13.50 16.97
N ASN A 12 -11.09 -14.35 16.46
CA ASN A 12 -10.68 -15.66 15.93
C ASN A 12 -10.04 -15.52 14.54
N ALA A 13 -9.38 -16.59 14.07
CA ALA A 13 -8.64 -16.58 12.81
C ALA A 13 -9.47 -16.16 11.58
N GLU A 14 -10.76 -16.48 11.54
CA GLU A 14 -11.65 -16.04 10.46
C GLU A 14 -11.96 -14.54 10.53
N GLN A 15 -12.27 -14.03 11.72
CA GLN A 15 -12.55 -12.61 11.94
C GLN A 15 -11.32 -11.74 11.66
N VAL A 16 -10.13 -12.21 12.07
CA VAL A 16 -8.86 -11.55 11.78
C VAL A 16 -8.58 -11.53 10.29
N LYS A 17 -8.81 -12.64 9.58
CA LYS A 17 -8.69 -12.71 8.12
C LYS A 17 -9.63 -11.71 7.43
N ALA A 18 -10.87 -11.60 7.89
CA ALA A 18 -11.84 -10.65 7.34
C ALA A 18 -11.43 -9.19 7.55
N VAL A 19 -10.99 -8.83 8.76
CA VAL A 19 -10.54 -7.46 9.09
C VAL A 19 -9.28 -7.10 8.32
N MET A 20 -8.31 -8.01 8.24
CA MET A 20 -7.07 -7.80 7.47
C MET A 20 -7.33 -7.68 5.97
N ALA A 21 -8.25 -8.49 5.43
CA ALA A 21 -8.67 -8.36 4.04
C ALA A 21 -9.34 -7.01 3.76
N GLN A 22 -10.17 -6.53 4.69
CA GLN A 22 -10.83 -5.22 4.56
C GLN A 22 -9.84 -4.05 4.70
N ALA A 23 -8.88 -4.14 5.62
CA ALA A 23 -7.83 -3.12 5.76
C ALA A 23 -6.84 -3.12 4.58
N GLY A 24 -6.55 -4.30 4.03
CA GLY A 24 -5.73 -4.46 2.83
C GLY A 24 -6.42 -3.98 1.56
N LYS A 25 -7.77 -4.03 1.50
CA LYS A 25 -8.53 -3.58 0.32
C LYS A 25 -8.27 -2.13 -0.03
N GLU A 26 -8.34 -1.19 0.91
CA GLU A 26 -8.11 0.23 0.62
C GLU A 26 -6.66 0.48 0.20
N THR A 27 -5.70 -0.15 0.89
CA THR A 27 -4.27 0.01 0.58
C THR A 27 -3.94 -0.58 -0.80
N ASN A 28 -4.47 -1.75 -1.11
CA ASN A 28 -4.28 -2.41 -2.41
C ASN A 28 -5.03 -1.68 -3.51
N ALA A 29 -6.25 -1.19 -3.27
CA ALA A 29 -7.00 -0.41 -4.24
C ALA A 29 -6.31 0.93 -4.56
N LEU A 30 -5.79 1.61 -3.55
CA LEU A 30 -5.00 2.83 -3.74
C LEU A 30 -3.72 2.53 -4.53
N ARG A 31 -3.05 1.41 -4.22
CA ARG A 31 -1.89 0.94 -4.99
C ARG A 31 -2.25 0.65 -6.45
N ASP A 32 -3.32 -0.09 -6.69
CA ASP A 32 -3.75 -0.46 -8.04
C ASP A 32 -4.15 0.78 -8.84
N ASP A 33 -4.79 1.77 -8.20
CA ASP A 33 -5.10 3.07 -8.81
C ASP A 33 -3.83 3.83 -9.19
N TYR A 34 -2.82 3.83 -8.31
CA TYR A 34 -1.52 4.43 -8.59
C TYR A 34 -0.79 3.71 -9.73
N ASP A 35 -0.72 2.38 -9.73
CA ASP A 35 -0.06 1.59 -10.79
C ASP A 35 -0.77 1.83 -12.15
N ARG A 36 -2.12 1.90 -12.16
CA ARG A 36 -2.91 2.29 -13.34
C ARG A 36 -2.62 3.70 -13.82
N LYS A 37 -2.49 4.65 -12.89
CA LYS A 37 -2.19 6.05 -13.24
C LYS A 37 -0.78 6.20 -13.79
N LEU A 38 0.19 5.43 -13.26
CA LEU A 38 1.55 5.36 -13.79
C LEU A 38 1.55 4.79 -15.22
N ALA A 39 0.85 3.69 -15.45
CA ALA A 39 0.69 3.10 -16.78
C ALA A 39 0.01 4.09 -17.76
N SER A 40 -1.08 4.73 -17.35
CA SER A 40 -1.78 5.73 -18.18
C SER A 40 -0.90 6.94 -18.49
N LEU A 41 -0.12 7.43 -17.52
CA LEU A 41 0.86 8.49 -17.77
C LEU A 41 1.90 8.01 -18.79
N ASN A 42 2.41 6.79 -18.65
CA ASN A 42 3.37 6.22 -19.59
C ASN A 42 2.81 6.14 -21.02
N ASP A 43 1.56 5.72 -21.18
CA ASP A 43 0.92 5.69 -22.50
C ASP A 43 0.74 7.10 -23.08
N GLN A 44 0.37 8.09 -22.25
CA GLN A 44 0.27 9.49 -22.67
C GLN A 44 1.63 10.06 -23.11
N VAL A 45 2.71 9.72 -22.39
CA VAL A 45 4.08 10.08 -22.77
C VAL A 45 4.40 9.58 -24.17
N ASP A 46 4.16 8.30 -24.42
CA ASP A 46 4.54 7.67 -25.67
C ASP A 46 3.68 8.20 -26.81
N GLY A 47 2.40 8.50 -26.54
CA GLY A 47 1.52 9.24 -27.46
C GLY A 47 2.04 10.63 -27.81
N TYR A 48 2.44 11.43 -26.82
CA TYR A 48 3.00 12.76 -27.06
C TYR A 48 4.33 12.71 -27.83
N LYS A 49 5.21 11.75 -27.51
CA LYS A 49 6.44 11.51 -28.29
C LYS A 49 6.15 11.20 -29.75
N SER A 50 5.13 10.39 -30.02
CA SER A 50 4.71 10.07 -31.40
C SER A 50 4.23 11.31 -32.15
N GLN A 51 3.33 12.10 -31.53
CA GLN A 51 2.82 13.35 -32.12
C GLN A 51 3.92 14.36 -32.41
N ILE A 52 4.89 14.47 -31.50
CA ILE A 52 6.09 15.30 -31.66
C ILE A 52 6.87 14.88 -32.91
N SER A 53 7.17 13.58 -33.03
CA SER A 53 7.89 13.02 -34.17
C SER A 53 7.15 13.28 -35.50
N ASP A 54 5.82 13.16 -35.50
CA ASP A 54 5.03 13.40 -36.71
C ASP A 54 4.96 14.89 -37.08
N ARG A 55 4.88 15.79 -36.09
CA ARG A 55 5.02 17.24 -36.32
C ARG A 55 6.39 17.58 -36.90
N ASP A 56 7.47 16.98 -36.39
CA ASP A 56 8.82 17.18 -36.92
C ASP A 56 8.93 16.76 -38.39
N LYS A 57 8.32 15.62 -38.76
CA LYS A 57 8.25 15.20 -40.18
C LYS A 57 7.45 16.19 -41.03
N GLN A 58 6.33 16.72 -40.52
CA GLN A 58 5.52 17.71 -41.22
C GLN A 58 6.28 19.02 -41.41
N ILE A 59 7.00 19.50 -40.39
CA ILE A 59 7.82 20.72 -40.48
C ILE A 59 8.91 20.55 -41.54
N LYS A 60 9.64 19.43 -41.55
CA LYS A 60 10.65 19.14 -42.59
C LYS A 60 10.03 19.10 -43.99
N THR A 61 8.85 18.50 -44.12
CA THR A 61 8.11 18.43 -45.39
C THR A 61 7.75 19.83 -45.87
N LEU A 62 7.14 20.66 -45.00
CA LEU A 62 6.81 22.05 -45.31
C LEU A 62 8.06 22.87 -45.65
N GLY A 63 9.17 22.65 -44.95
CA GLY A 63 10.47 23.25 -45.27
C GLY A 63 10.94 22.92 -46.68
N SER A 64 10.89 21.65 -47.07
CA SER A 64 11.25 21.22 -48.43
C SER A 64 10.30 21.77 -49.50
N GLN A 65 9.03 21.99 -49.15
CA GLN A 65 8.01 22.52 -50.06
C GLN A 65 8.06 24.05 -50.20
N ALA A 66 8.66 24.76 -49.24
CA ALA A 66 8.72 26.22 -49.20
C ALA A 66 9.62 26.87 -50.29
N LYS A 67 10.46 26.10 -50.99
CA LYS A 67 11.34 26.55 -52.10
C LYS A 67 11.98 27.94 -51.84
N ASP A 68 11.80 28.92 -52.73
CA ASP A 68 12.52 30.22 -52.74
C ASP A 68 11.91 31.30 -51.84
N ASN A 69 10.95 30.96 -50.98
CA ASN A 69 10.38 31.91 -50.03
C ASN A 69 11.24 31.94 -48.75
N GLU A 70 12.19 32.87 -48.71
CA GLU A 70 13.13 33.06 -47.59
C GLU A 70 12.42 33.33 -46.25
N GLU A 71 11.25 33.99 -46.26
CA GLU A 71 10.48 34.23 -45.04
C GLU A 71 9.84 32.94 -44.50
N LEU A 72 9.36 32.07 -45.40
CA LEU A 72 8.86 30.74 -45.05
C LEU A 72 9.99 29.82 -44.57
N LYS A 73 11.16 29.84 -45.21
CA LYS A 73 12.36 29.10 -44.74
C LYS A 73 12.77 29.52 -43.33
N ALA A 74 12.80 30.82 -43.06
CA ALA A 74 13.13 31.36 -41.73
C ALA A 74 12.14 30.87 -40.66
N LYS A 75 10.82 30.95 -40.94
CA LYS A 75 9.79 30.43 -40.03
C LYS A 75 9.86 28.92 -39.82
N VAL A 76 10.18 28.15 -40.85
CA VAL A 76 10.39 26.70 -40.72
C VAL A 76 11.57 26.40 -39.82
N ALA A 77 12.71 27.07 -40.01
CA ALA A 77 13.89 26.88 -39.16
C ALA A 77 13.62 27.28 -37.69
N GLU A 78 12.87 28.36 -37.48
CA GLU A 78 12.41 28.78 -36.15
C GLU A 78 11.51 27.71 -35.51
N PHE A 79 10.54 27.18 -36.26
CA PHE A 79 9.67 26.11 -35.78
C PHE A 79 10.42 24.82 -35.50
N GLU A 80 11.37 24.39 -36.33
CA GLU A 80 12.20 23.21 -36.07
C GLU A 80 13.00 23.38 -34.77
N LYS A 81 13.58 24.57 -34.54
CA LYS A 81 14.33 24.85 -33.32
C LYS A 81 13.42 24.83 -32.09
N ALA A 82 12.28 25.53 -32.16
CA ALA A 82 11.32 25.61 -31.07
C ALA A 82 10.72 24.22 -30.72
N ASN A 83 10.47 23.37 -31.73
CA ASN A 83 9.96 22.02 -31.50
C ASN A 83 11.03 21.18 -30.79
N LYS A 84 12.28 21.17 -31.25
CA LYS A 84 13.39 20.45 -30.58
C LYS A 84 13.63 20.90 -29.15
N GLU A 85 13.56 22.21 -28.88
CA GLU A 85 13.68 22.74 -27.51
C GLU A 85 12.53 22.26 -26.62
N LYS A 86 11.29 22.32 -27.11
CA LYS A 86 10.13 21.79 -26.40
C LYS A 86 10.20 20.30 -26.17
N ASP A 87 10.67 19.53 -27.14
CA ASP A 87 10.80 18.07 -27.00
C ASP A 87 11.79 17.69 -25.91
N LYS A 88 12.91 18.41 -25.84
CA LYS A 88 13.91 18.22 -24.80
C LYS A 88 13.34 18.59 -23.42
N GLU A 89 12.65 19.72 -23.32
CA GLU A 89 12.00 20.17 -22.08
C GLU A 89 10.95 19.16 -21.61
N TRP A 90 10.08 18.70 -22.52
CA TRP A 90 8.99 17.77 -22.22
C TRP A 90 9.55 16.40 -21.84
N SER A 91 10.51 15.87 -22.60
CA SER A 91 11.18 14.61 -22.27
C SER A 91 11.83 14.67 -20.88
N SER A 92 12.50 15.77 -20.54
CA SER A 92 13.10 15.97 -19.23
C SER A 92 12.07 16.05 -18.11
N LYS A 93 11.02 16.86 -18.29
CA LYS A 93 9.94 17.03 -17.30
C LYS A 93 9.24 15.71 -17.01
N LEU A 94 9.07 14.91 -18.05
CA LEU A 94 8.35 13.66 -18.00
C LEU A 94 9.18 12.52 -17.40
N ALA A 95 10.48 12.47 -17.70
CA ALA A 95 11.42 11.62 -16.99
C ALA A 95 11.46 11.98 -15.49
N SER A 96 11.49 13.27 -15.16
CA SER A 96 11.45 13.74 -13.76
C SER A 96 10.16 13.32 -13.05
N GLN A 97 9.00 13.52 -13.68
CA GLN A 97 7.71 13.13 -13.10
C GLN A 97 7.60 11.62 -12.90
N ARG A 98 8.04 10.81 -13.89
CA ARG A 98 8.08 9.35 -13.76
C ARG A 98 8.95 8.93 -12.57
N LYS A 99 10.13 9.54 -12.43
CA LYS A 99 11.05 9.28 -11.33
C LYS A 99 10.46 9.66 -9.97
N GLU A 100 9.90 10.85 -9.85
CA GLU A 100 9.28 11.35 -8.62
C GLU A 100 8.10 10.47 -8.18
N PHE A 101 7.26 10.05 -9.14
CA PHE A 101 6.14 9.16 -8.85
C PHE A 101 6.60 7.77 -8.40
N ALA A 102 7.58 7.19 -9.07
CA ALA A 102 8.16 5.91 -8.69
C ALA A 102 8.75 5.98 -7.28
N ILE A 103 9.50 7.04 -6.96
CA ILE A 103 10.09 7.27 -5.62
C ILE A 103 8.99 7.39 -4.56
N SER A 104 7.98 8.22 -4.79
CA SER A 104 6.85 8.36 -3.85
C SER A 104 6.15 7.02 -3.62
N THR A 105 5.90 6.26 -4.67
CA THR A 105 5.28 4.92 -4.57
C THR A 105 6.15 3.97 -3.74
N ALA A 106 7.46 3.99 -3.96
CA ALA A 106 8.39 3.12 -3.25
C ALA A 106 8.57 3.54 -1.77
N LEU A 107 8.53 4.83 -1.46
CA LEU A 107 8.50 5.35 -0.09
C LEU A 107 7.24 4.89 0.67
N SER A 108 6.07 4.98 0.03
CA SER A 108 4.82 4.45 0.60
C SER A 108 4.93 2.96 0.88
N LYS A 109 5.51 2.17 -0.04
CA LYS A 109 5.75 0.73 0.13
C LYS A 109 6.74 0.43 1.27
N ALA A 110 7.74 1.29 1.46
CA ALA A 110 8.70 1.19 2.54
C ALA A 110 8.12 1.55 3.92
N GLY A 111 6.88 2.06 3.97
CA GLY A 111 6.20 2.43 5.20
C GLY A 111 6.48 3.85 5.66
N ALA A 112 6.88 4.77 4.76
CA ALA A 112 6.97 6.19 5.08
C ALA A 112 5.61 6.71 5.59
N LEU A 113 5.63 7.52 6.65
CA LEU A 113 4.43 8.15 7.21
C LEU A 113 3.96 9.33 6.34
N GLU A 114 4.91 10.14 5.88
CA GLU A 114 4.68 11.23 4.94
C GLU A 114 5.83 11.30 3.93
N ASN A 115 5.56 10.99 2.66
CA ASN A 115 6.59 10.86 1.64
C ASN A 115 7.38 12.15 1.42
N LYS A 116 6.71 13.32 1.51
CA LYS A 116 7.38 14.63 1.37
C LYS A 116 8.35 14.93 2.51
N ALA A 117 8.09 14.39 3.70
CA ALA A 117 8.97 14.54 4.84
C ALA A 117 10.18 13.61 4.75
N VAL A 118 10.03 12.44 4.12
CA VAL A 118 11.11 11.45 3.96
C VAL A 118 12.01 11.75 2.76
N LEU A 119 11.45 12.31 1.68
CA LEU A 119 12.15 12.57 0.42
C LEU A 119 13.49 13.32 0.56
N PRO A 120 13.65 14.35 1.43
CA PRO A 120 14.94 15.03 1.61
C PRO A 120 16.07 14.15 2.14
N PHE A 121 15.74 13.00 2.74
CA PHE A 121 16.71 12.03 3.25
C PHE A 121 17.05 10.93 2.23
N ILE A 122 16.43 10.97 1.04
CA ILE A 122 16.71 10.07 -0.06
C ILE A 122 17.60 10.79 -1.07
N ASP A 123 18.80 10.29 -1.29
CA ASP A 123 19.70 10.81 -2.34
C ASP A 123 19.14 10.42 -3.72
N THR A 124 18.31 11.30 -4.28
CA THR A 124 17.66 11.03 -5.57
C THR A 124 18.66 10.96 -6.72
N ASP A 125 19.88 11.49 -6.60
CA ASP A 125 20.90 11.44 -7.65
C ASP A 125 21.48 10.03 -7.80
N LYS A 126 21.50 9.25 -6.72
CA LYS A 126 21.89 7.83 -6.74
C LYS A 126 20.76 6.89 -7.16
N VAL A 127 19.55 7.42 -7.35
CA VAL A 127 18.38 6.62 -7.73
C VAL A 127 18.11 6.76 -9.23
N SER A 128 18.13 5.64 -9.94
CA SER A 128 17.82 5.59 -11.38
C SER A 128 16.60 4.72 -11.67
N LEU A 129 15.90 4.98 -12.78
CA LEU A 129 14.84 4.11 -13.29
C LEU A 129 15.43 3.14 -14.31
N ASP A 130 15.09 1.86 -14.18
CA ASP A 130 15.31 0.88 -15.24
C ASP A 130 14.27 1.02 -16.36
N GLU A 131 14.45 0.29 -17.46
CA GLU A 131 13.52 0.28 -18.61
C GLU A 131 12.11 -0.22 -18.24
N LYS A 132 11.97 -0.91 -17.10
CA LYS A 132 10.72 -1.45 -16.58
C LYS A 132 10.06 -0.52 -15.55
N GLY A 133 10.66 0.61 -15.23
CA GLY A 133 10.18 1.58 -14.26
C GLY A 133 10.50 1.26 -12.79
N ASN A 134 11.39 0.30 -12.52
CA ASN A 134 11.87 0.02 -11.16
C ASN A 134 13.00 0.98 -10.76
N LEU A 135 13.07 1.29 -9.47
CA LEU A 135 14.12 2.12 -8.91
C LEU A 135 15.34 1.28 -8.53
N ILE A 136 16.48 1.57 -9.13
CA ILE A 136 17.78 1.01 -8.77
C ILE A 136 18.43 1.94 -7.73
N GLY A 137 19.07 1.37 -6.70
CA GLY A 137 19.75 2.12 -5.63
C GLY A 137 18.83 2.75 -4.58
N PHE A 138 17.51 2.71 -4.79
CA PHE A 138 16.54 3.32 -3.86
C PHE A 138 16.43 2.60 -2.52
N GLN A 139 16.53 1.27 -2.51
CA GLN A 139 16.38 0.47 -1.29
C GLN A 139 17.46 0.83 -0.25
N GLU A 140 18.70 0.99 -0.69
CA GLU A 140 19.84 1.37 0.16
C GLU A 140 19.63 2.74 0.81
N GLN A 141 19.06 3.71 0.06
CA GLN A 141 18.74 5.03 0.59
C GLN A 141 17.64 4.96 1.65
N VAL A 142 16.61 4.15 1.42
CA VAL A 142 15.52 3.94 2.38
C VAL A 142 16.02 3.27 3.65
N ASP A 143 16.90 2.28 3.54
CA ASP A 143 17.42 1.56 4.69
C ASP A 143 18.31 2.46 5.56
N ALA A 144 19.14 3.30 4.94
CA ALA A 144 19.90 4.34 5.65
C ALA A 144 18.96 5.35 6.33
N ALA A 145 17.94 5.84 5.62
CA ALA A 145 16.95 6.77 6.19
C ALA A 145 16.16 6.14 7.35
N LYS A 146 15.89 4.83 7.31
CA LYS A 146 15.25 4.11 8.42
C LYS A 146 16.15 3.97 9.64
N GLN A 147 17.47 3.83 9.45
CA GLN A 147 18.43 3.77 10.55
C GLN A 147 18.53 5.12 11.27
N ASP A 148 18.67 6.21 10.53
CA ASP A 148 18.89 7.55 11.10
C ASP A 148 17.58 8.24 11.51
N TYR A 149 16.50 8.01 10.77
CA TYR A 149 15.21 8.71 10.90
C TYR A 149 14.03 7.73 11.00
N GLY A 150 14.21 6.62 11.70
CA GLY A 150 13.19 5.57 11.84
C GLY A 150 11.83 6.03 12.37
N PHE A 151 11.74 7.19 13.03
CA PHE A 151 10.47 7.81 13.47
C PHE A 151 9.59 8.33 12.33
N LEU A 152 10.17 8.59 11.14
CA LEU A 152 9.42 8.99 9.94
C LEU A 152 8.78 7.80 9.21
N PHE A 153 9.15 6.60 9.61
CA PHE A 153 8.65 5.35 9.06
C PHE A 153 7.75 4.67 10.09
N LYS A 154 6.83 3.86 9.59
CA LYS A 154 6.06 2.95 10.43
C LYS A 154 7.06 2.02 11.12
N GLN A 155 7.10 2.08 12.44
CA GLN A 155 7.93 1.17 13.22
C GLN A 155 7.29 -0.21 13.27
N ASP A 156 8.06 -1.22 12.89
CA ASP A 156 7.78 -2.60 13.29
C ASP A 156 7.99 -2.65 14.81
N LYS A 157 6.90 -2.61 15.58
CA LYS A 157 7.00 -2.69 17.03
C LYS A 157 7.75 -3.98 17.39
N PRO A 158 8.74 -3.93 18.30
CA PRO A 158 9.25 -5.14 18.94
C PRO A 158 8.05 -5.92 19.46
N LYS A 159 8.05 -7.24 19.23
CA LYS A 159 7.04 -8.16 19.73
C LYS A 159 6.96 -7.99 21.25
N GLU A 160 6.07 -7.11 21.72
CA GLU A 160 5.85 -6.92 23.15
C GLU A 160 5.46 -8.29 23.72
N GLU A 161 6.24 -8.74 24.71
CA GLU A 161 5.90 -9.91 25.51
C GLU A 161 4.43 -9.78 25.91
N PRO A 162 3.63 -10.84 25.72
CA PRO A 162 2.20 -10.75 25.95
C PRO A 162 1.96 -10.36 27.40
N LYS A 163 1.52 -9.11 27.62
CA LYS A 163 0.90 -8.73 28.88
C LYS A 163 -0.26 -9.70 29.14
N PRO A 164 -0.40 -10.23 30.36
CA PRO A 164 -1.45 -11.19 30.67
C PRO A 164 -2.79 -10.63 30.24
N ALA A 165 -3.57 -11.45 29.52
CA ALA A 165 -4.85 -11.07 28.97
C ALA A 165 -5.74 -10.48 30.07
N THR A 166 -6.19 -9.23 29.88
CA THR A 166 -7.29 -8.70 30.67
C THR A 166 -8.55 -9.49 30.33
N HIS A 167 -8.96 -10.37 31.23
CA HIS A 167 -10.31 -10.94 31.22
C HIS A 167 -11.31 -9.80 31.42
N VAL A 168 -11.93 -9.34 30.33
CA VAL A 168 -13.14 -8.53 30.42
C VAL A 168 -14.26 -9.47 30.85
N VAL A 169 -14.46 -9.59 32.17
CA VAL A 169 -15.75 -10.03 32.68
C VAL A 169 -16.71 -8.88 32.45
N VAL A 170 -17.78 -9.12 31.69
CA VAL A 170 -18.95 -8.25 31.70
C VAL A 170 -19.48 -8.26 33.13
N SER A 171 -19.06 -7.29 33.93
CA SER A 171 -19.69 -6.98 35.22
C SER A 171 -21.00 -6.26 34.92
N GLY A 172 -22.01 -7.06 34.56
CA GLY A 172 -23.41 -6.73 34.66
C GLY A 172 -24.02 -7.75 35.61
N ASN A 173 -24.52 -7.28 36.74
CA ASN A 173 -25.10 -8.07 37.82
C ASN A 173 -26.11 -9.11 37.29
N GLY A 174 -25.83 -10.40 37.42
CA GLY A 174 -26.72 -11.47 36.97
C GLY A 174 -26.15 -12.87 37.17
N THR A 175 -26.23 -13.40 38.38
CA THR A 175 -26.10 -14.84 38.61
C THR A 175 -27.28 -15.55 37.97
N SER A 176 -27.06 -16.23 36.84
CA SER A 176 -27.99 -17.20 36.31
C SER A 176 -27.22 -18.49 36.05
N GLU A 177 -27.19 -19.36 37.05
CA GLU A 177 -26.88 -20.77 36.85
C GLU A 177 -28.01 -21.36 36.01
N VAL A 178 -27.76 -21.56 34.72
CA VAL A 178 -28.66 -22.34 33.88
C VAL A 178 -28.52 -23.81 34.31
N PRO A 179 -29.61 -24.49 34.70
CA PRO A 179 -29.56 -25.91 35.05
C PRO A 179 -29.00 -26.73 33.89
N LYS A 180 -27.97 -27.53 34.14
CA LYS A 180 -27.36 -28.42 33.13
C LYS A 180 -28.24 -29.65 32.93
N ASP A 181 -28.72 -29.87 31.70
CA ASP A 181 -29.53 -31.04 31.36
C ASP A 181 -28.66 -32.32 31.32
N PRO A 182 -28.93 -33.33 32.17
CA PRO A 182 -28.18 -34.59 32.19
C PRO A 182 -28.22 -35.36 30.87
N ALA A 183 -29.25 -35.19 30.04
CA ALA A 183 -29.37 -35.87 28.75
C ALA A 183 -28.29 -35.45 27.74
N ASN A 184 -27.68 -34.27 27.93
CA ASN A 184 -26.68 -33.69 27.05
C ASN A 184 -25.24 -33.81 27.60
N MET A 185 -25.03 -34.54 28.70
CA MET A 185 -23.72 -34.74 29.31
C MET A 185 -23.12 -36.11 28.92
N SER A 186 -21.81 -36.14 28.62
CA SER A 186 -21.09 -37.40 28.41
C SER A 186 -20.97 -38.20 29.72
N LEU A 187 -20.75 -39.51 29.62
CA LEU A 187 -20.61 -40.39 30.79
C LEU A 187 -19.46 -39.95 31.73
N ASP A 188 -18.36 -39.44 31.15
CA ASP A 188 -17.22 -38.89 31.89
C ASP A 188 -17.60 -37.61 32.65
N GLN A 189 -18.38 -36.73 32.03
CA GLN A 189 -18.86 -35.51 32.67
C GLN A 189 -19.86 -35.80 33.79
N GLN A 190 -20.71 -36.81 33.62
CA GLN A 190 -21.66 -37.24 34.65
C GLN A 190 -20.92 -37.83 35.87
N THR A 191 -19.93 -38.68 35.64
CA THR A 191 -19.14 -39.28 36.72
C THR A 191 -18.27 -38.26 37.44
N GLU A 192 -17.74 -37.26 36.73
CA GLU A 192 -16.99 -36.17 37.34
C GLU A 192 -17.88 -35.25 38.18
N MET A 193 -19.10 -34.95 37.70
CA MET A 193 -20.07 -34.15 38.45
C MET A 193 -20.56 -34.88 39.70
N PHE A 194 -20.86 -36.18 39.61
CA PHE A 194 -21.22 -36.99 40.76
C PHE A 194 -20.12 -37.03 41.82
N LYS A 195 -18.83 -37.05 41.41
CA LYS A 195 -17.69 -37.06 42.33
C LYS A 195 -17.42 -35.70 42.98
N LYS A 196 -17.54 -34.60 42.22
CA LYS A 196 -17.19 -33.25 42.68
C LYS A 196 -18.34 -32.57 43.41
N ASP A 197 -19.58 -32.80 42.99
CA ASP A 197 -20.78 -32.20 43.55
C ASP A 197 -21.95 -33.20 43.55
N PRO A 198 -21.97 -34.13 44.53
CA PRO A 198 -23.05 -35.12 44.63
C PRO A 198 -24.44 -34.50 44.85
N GLN A 199 -24.52 -33.35 45.52
CA GLN A 199 -25.79 -32.67 45.81
C GLN A 199 -26.33 -31.93 44.58
N GLY A 200 -25.47 -31.22 43.84
CA GLY A 200 -25.83 -30.61 42.56
C GLY A 200 -26.27 -31.65 41.55
N TRP A 201 -25.57 -32.79 41.47
CA TRP A 201 -25.96 -33.93 40.63
C TRP A 201 -27.37 -34.45 40.99
N ALA A 202 -27.65 -34.69 42.27
CA ALA A 202 -28.97 -35.16 42.70
C ALA A 202 -30.11 -34.16 42.39
N ASN A 203 -29.81 -32.86 42.43
CA ASN A 203 -30.78 -31.80 42.12
C ASN A 203 -31.15 -31.74 40.63
N LEU A 204 -30.35 -32.28 39.72
CA LEU A 204 -30.67 -32.34 38.29
C LEU A 204 -31.78 -33.35 37.97
N PHE A 205 -32.01 -34.35 38.83
CA PHE A 205 -33.00 -35.41 38.61
C PHE A 205 -34.27 -35.25 39.46
N ARG A 206 -34.33 -34.23 40.32
CA ARG A 206 -35.60 -33.84 40.94
C ARG A 206 -36.46 -33.14 39.90
N LYS A 207 -37.48 -33.84 39.40
CA LYS A 207 -38.58 -33.20 38.68
C LYS A 207 -39.17 -32.11 39.58
N LYS A 208 -39.39 -30.91 39.03
CA LYS A 208 -40.31 -29.93 39.61
C LYS A 208 -41.72 -30.50 39.66
#